data_AF-A0A2N0W3Y7-F1
#
_entry.id   AF-A0A2N0W3Y7-F1
#
_cell.length_a   1.000
_cell.length_b   1.000
_cell.length_c   1.000
_cell.angle_alpha   90.00
_cell.angle_beta   90.00
_cell.angle_gamma   90.00
#
_symmetry.space_group_name_H-M   'P 1'
#
loop_
_entity.id
_entity.type
_entity.pdbx_description
1 polymer ?
#
loop_
_entity_poly.entity_id
_entity_poly.type
_entity_poly.pdbx_seq_one_letter_code
_entity_poly.pdbx_strand_id
1 'polypeptide(L)'
;MTKPDWEAIESAYRAGLMSVREIASHHGISHTAINKQAKKEGWERDLKAKIKAKADALVSKREVSKQVSTERAISERQLIEASAEVIANVRMEHRGDIRRARSITNALFDELAAESADLASLEKLGELMFNPDDKGQDRLSEIYHKVISMPERVKSVKALSDALKNLIGLERQAYDIDGSTGDNVVDKLSDLMDSLSQGA
;
A
#
# COMPACT_ATOMS: atom_id res chain seq x y z
N MET A 1 -81.05 -4.88 -0.58
CA MET A 1 -79.61 -4.54 -0.57
C MET A 1 -79.05 -4.94 0.78
N THR A 2 -78.16 -5.93 0.80
CA THR A 2 -77.55 -6.46 2.02
C THR A 2 -76.65 -5.39 2.64
N LYS A 3 -76.88 -5.10 3.92
CA LYS A 3 -76.08 -4.13 4.68
C LYS A 3 -74.63 -4.61 4.70
N PRO A 4 -73.63 -3.75 4.42
CA PRO A 4 -72.23 -4.13 4.53
C PRO A 4 -71.91 -4.64 5.94
N ASP A 5 -71.19 -5.74 6.02
CA ASP A 5 -70.73 -6.32 7.28
C ASP A 5 -69.56 -5.49 7.84
N TRP A 6 -69.91 -4.42 8.54
CA TRP A 6 -68.95 -3.46 9.07
C TRP A 6 -68.05 -4.06 10.14
N GLU A 7 -68.50 -5.09 10.85
CA GLU A 7 -67.72 -5.76 11.90
C GLU A 7 -66.59 -6.59 11.30
N ALA A 8 -66.87 -7.35 10.23
CA ALA A 8 -65.86 -8.06 9.47
C ALA A 8 -64.85 -7.10 8.82
N ILE A 9 -65.33 -5.98 8.27
CA ILE A 9 -64.48 -4.95 7.65
C ILE A 9 -63.59 -4.26 8.70
N GLU A 10 -64.13 -3.94 9.88
CA GLU A 10 -63.39 -3.34 10.99
C GLU A 10 -62.25 -4.26 11.46
N SER A 11 -62.55 -5.54 11.66
CA SER A 11 -61.57 -6.56 12.04
C SER A 11 -60.43 -6.67 11.01
N ALA A 12 -60.78 -6.79 9.73
CA ALA A 12 -59.80 -6.84 8.65
C ALA A 12 -58.97 -5.55 8.52
N TYR A 13 -59.61 -4.39 8.72
CA TYR A 13 -58.95 -3.09 8.67
C TYR A 13 -57.92 -2.95 9.80
N ARG A 14 -58.32 -3.23 11.05
CA ARG A 14 -57.46 -3.18 12.25
C ARG A 14 -56.31 -4.17 12.18
N ALA A 15 -56.55 -5.37 11.65
CA ALA A 15 -55.53 -6.41 11.47
C ALA A 15 -54.35 -5.97 10.58
N GLY A 16 -54.53 -4.99 9.69
CA GLY A 16 -53.41 -4.43 8.92
C GLY A 16 -52.85 -5.36 7.82
N LEU A 17 -53.42 -6.56 7.65
CA LEU A 17 -52.90 -7.62 6.77
C LEU A 17 -53.12 -7.33 5.28
N MET A 18 -54.26 -6.75 4.91
CA MET A 18 -54.64 -6.43 3.53
C MET A 18 -54.65 -4.93 3.27
N SER A 19 -54.50 -4.49 2.02
CA SER A 19 -54.71 -3.07 1.70
C SER A 19 -56.20 -2.70 1.82
N VAL A 20 -56.52 -1.43 2.10
CA VAL A 20 -57.93 -0.99 2.20
C VAL A 20 -58.69 -1.22 0.88
N ARG A 21 -57.97 -1.21 -0.25
CA ARG A 21 -58.53 -1.52 -1.58
C ARG A 21 -58.84 -3.00 -1.75
N GLU A 22 -58.02 -3.90 -1.21
CA GLU A 22 -58.32 -5.33 -1.21
C GLU A 22 -59.55 -5.64 -0.34
N ILE A 23 -59.62 -5.09 0.88
CA ILE A 23 -60.78 -5.25 1.78
C ILE A 23 -62.06 -4.77 1.07
N ALA A 24 -62.00 -3.60 0.45
CA ALA A 24 -63.08 -3.05 -0.37
C ALA A 24 -63.55 -4.01 -1.47
N SER A 25 -62.61 -4.62 -2.21
CA SER A 25 -62.92 -5.59 -3.27
C SER A 25 -63.59 -6.85 -2.72
N HIS A 26 -63.14 -7.38 -1.58
CA HIS A 26 -63.70 -8.60 -0.98
C HIS A 26 -65.13 -8.41 -0.44
N HIS A 27 -65.44 -7.21 0.06
CA HIS A 27 -66.75 -6.90 0.61
C HIS A 27 -67.67 -6.15 -0.36
N GLY A 28 -67.26 -5.97 -1.63
CA GLY A 28 -68.07 -5.34 -2.67
C GLY A 28 -68.43 -3.87 -2.41
N ILE A 29 -67.60 -3.14 -1.66
CA ILE A 29 -67.80 -1.73 -1.31
C ILE A 29 -66.62 -0.87 -1.75
N SER A 30 -66.77 0.46 -1.75
CA SER A 30 -65.66 1.34 -2.11
C SER A 30 -64.69 1.54 -0.93
N HIS A 31 -63.39 1.58 -1.23
CA HIS A 31 -62.35 1.88 -0.22
C HIS A 31 -62.54 3.26 0.43
N THR A 32 -63.17 4.20 -0.27
CA THR A 32 -63.54 5.52 0.28
C THR A 32 -64.64 5.43 1.33
N ALA A 33 -65.61 4.51 1.17
CA ALA A 33 -66.63 4.24 2.19
C ALA A 33 -66.01 3.66 3.47
N ILE A 34 -65.07 2.70 3.32
CA ILE A 34 -64.31 2.14 4.45
C ILE A 34 -63.53 3.23 5.18
N ASN A 35 -62.79 4.08 4.46
CA ASN A 35 -62.01 5.16 5.08
C ASN A 35 -62.88 6.22 5.78
N LYS A 36 -64.07 6.52 5.23
CA LYS A 36 -65.03 7.42 5.89
C LYS A 36 -65.57 6.81 7.19
N GLN A 37 -65.91 5.52 7.16
CA GLN A 37 -66.40 4.81 8.34
C GLN A 37 -65.31 4.65 9.40
N ALA A 38 -64.09 4.28 9.00
CA ALA A 38 -62.93 4.19 9.88
C ALA A 38 -62.62 5.51 10.59
N LYS A 39 -62.72 6.66 9.89
CA LYS A 39 -62.55 7.99 10.50
C LYS A 39 -63.67 8.37 11.44
N LYS A 40 -64.91 7.96 11.13
CA LYS A 40 -66.08 8.25 11.96
C LYS A 40 -66.05 7.44 13.27
N GLU A 41 -65.67 6.17 13.19
CA GLU A 41 -65.68 5.21 14.32
C GLU A 41 -64.30 5.02 14.97
N GLY A 42 -63.28 5.79 14.55
CA GLY A 42 -61.95 5.80 15.18
C GLY A 42 -61.16 4.51 15.01
N TRP A 43 -61.23 3.85 13.85
CA TRP A 43 -60.47 2.62 13.62
C TRP A 43 -58.98 2.91 13.38
N GLU A 44 -58.13 2.31 14.21
CA GLU A 44 -56.66 2.36 14.06
C GLU A 44 -56.10 1.06 13.49
N ARG A 45 -55.00 1.13 12.73
CA ARG A 45 -54.34 -0.05 12.13
C ARG A 45 -53.00 -0.31 12.80
N ASP A 46 -52.73 -1.56 13.17
CA ASP A 46 -51.42 -1.95 13.69
C ASP A 46 -50.39 -2.13 12.55
N LEU A 47 -49.92 -1.00 12.01
CA LEU A 47 -48.86 -0.97 11.01
C LEU A 47 -47.47 -1.17 11.63
N LYS A 48 -47.34 -1.09 12.97
CA LYS A 48 -46.05 -1.19 13.68
C LYS A 48 -45.48 -2.60 13.58
N ALA A 49 -46.31 -3.63 13.73
CA ALA A 49 -45.86 -5.03 13.60
C ALA A 49 -45.31 -5.35 12.20
N LYS A 50 -45.95 -4.85 11.13
CA LYS A 50 -45.49 -5.03 9.74
C LYS A 50 -44.20 -4.26 9.44
N ILE A 51 -44.05 -3.05 9.97
CA ILE A 51 -42.82 -2.27 9.82
C ILE A 51 -41.66 -2.96 10.52
N LYS A 52 -41.90 -3.54 11.71
CA LYS A 52 -40.90 -4.32 12.46
C LYS A 52 -40.45 -5.56 11.69
N ALA A 53 -41.39 -6.38 11.17
CA ALA A 53 -41.04 -7.55 10.36
C ALA A 53 -40.27 -7.20 9.07
N LYS A 54 -40.59 -6.06 8.44
CA LYS A 54 -39.87 -5.58 7.25
C LYS A 54 -38.49 -5.00 7.59
N ALA A 55 -38.32 -4.43 8.79
CA ALA A 55 -37.03 -4.01 9.33
C ALA A 55 -36.15 -5.24 9.67
N ASP A 56 -36.73 -6.28 10.26
CA ASP A 56 -36.02 -7.53 10.59
C ASP A 56 -35.55 -8.25 9.31
N ALA A 57 -36.35 -8.24 8.23
CA ALA A 57 -35.93 -8.74 6.91
C ALA A 57 -34.81 -7.90 6.26
N LEU A 58 -34.76 -6.59 6.51
CA LEU A 58 -33.65 -5.71 6.08
C LEU A 58 -32.37 -5.96 6.89
N VAL A 59 -32.49 -6.45 8.12
CA VAL A 59 -31.36 -6.84 8.98
C VAL A 59 -30.80 -8.22 8.57
N SER A 60 -31.61 -9.15 8.08
CA SER A 60 -31.08 -10.38 7.45
C SER A 60 -30.25 -10.09 6.18
N LYS A 61 -30.54 -8.99 5.48
CA LYS A 61 -29.67 -8.45 4.39
C LYS A 61 -28.35 -7.82 4.91
N ARG A 62 -28.22 -7.60 6.23
CA ARG A 62 -27.01 -7.10 6.91
C ARG A 62 -26.12 -8.19 7.51
N GLU A 63 -26.61 -9.43 7.69
CA GLU A 63 -25.77 -10.52 8.20
C GLU A 63 -24.82 -11.09 7.14
N VAL A 64 -25.29 -11.22 5.90
CA VAL A 64 -24.44 -11.56 4.74
C VAL A 64 -23.43 -10.43 4.44
N SER A 65 -23.82 -9.16 4.69
CA SER A 65 -22.89 -8.03 4.54
C SER A 65 -21.85 -7.94 5.66
N LYS A 66 -22.13 -8.45 6.87
CA LYS A 66 -21.17 -8.46 7.97
C LYS A 66 -20.12 -9.55 7.80
N GLN A 67 -20.51 -10.76 7.40
CA GLN A 67 -19.57 -11.85 7.14
C GLN A 67 -18.64 -11.54 5.95
N VAL A 68 -19.20 -11.06 4.83
CA VAL A 68 -18.40 -10.65 3.66
C VAL A 68 -17.53 -9.41 3.97
N SER A 69 -18.02 -8.46 4.77
CA SER A 69 -17.19 -7.33 5.22
C SER A 69 -16.07 -7.75 6.16
N THR A 70 -16.29 -8.76 7.01
CA THR A 70 -15.28 -9.24 7.96
C THR A 70 -14.24 -10.09 7.25
N GLU A 71 -14.64 -11.00 6.35
CA GLU A 71 -13.70 -11.74 5.49
C GLU A 71 -12.89 -10.82 4.58
N ARG A 72 -13.52 -9.80 3.97
CA ARG A 72 -12.82 -8.82 3.14
C ARG A 72 -11.83 -7.98 3.95
N ALA A 73 -12.21 -7.55 5.16
CA ALA A 73 -11.31 -6.84 6.06
C ALA A 73 -10.16 -7.72 6.59
N ILE A 74 -10.39 -9.01 6.82
CA ILE A 74 -9.34 -9.97 7.19
C ILE A 74 -8.38 -10.17 6.02
N SER A 75 -8.89 -10.37 4.80
CA SER A 75 -8.07 -10.52 3.59
C SER A 75 -7.28 -9.26 3.27
N GLU A 76 -7.87 -8.07 3.41
CA GLU A 76 -7.19 -6.79 3.22
C GLU A 76 -6.10 -6.58 4.26
N ARG A 77 -6.38 -6.89 5.54
CA ARG A 77 -5.36 -6.83 6.60
C ARG A 77 -4.20 -7.79 6.34
N GLN A 78 -4.48 -9.01 5.88
CA GLN A 78 -3.45 -9.99 5.51
C GLN A 78 -2.61 -9.51 4.32
N LEU A 79 -3.23 -8.91 3.30
CA LEU A 79 -2.51 -8.33 2.16
C LEU A 79 -1.64 -7.14 2.57
N ILE A 80 -2.15 -6.26 3.43
CA ILE A 80 -1.39 -5.13 3.97
C ILE A 80 -0.21 -5.63 4.80
N GLU A 81 -0.41 -6.63 5.65
CA GLU A 81 0.65 -7.20 6.49
C GLU A 81 1.73 -7.88 5.66
N ALA A 82 1.35 -8.71 4.67
CA ALA A 82 2.29 -9.33 3.74
C ALA A 82 3.05 -8.28 2.91
N SER A 83 2.38 -7.23 2.44
CA SER A 83 3.03 -6.14 1.69
C SER A 83 3.98 -5.33 2.58
N ALA A 84 3.58 -5.05 3.81
CA ALA A 84 4.42 -4.36 4.80
C ALA A 84 5.66 -5.18 5.14
N GLU A 85 5.54 -6.50 5.26
CA GLU A 85 6.68 -7.41 5.50
C GLU A 85 7.65 -7.41 4.31
N VAL A 86 7.15 -7.45 3.07
CA VAL A 86 7.99 -7.32 1.87
C VAL A 86 8.73 -5.98 1.83
N ILE A 87 8.03 -4.87 2.09
CA ILE A 87 8.64 -3.53 2.13
C ILE A 87 9.70 -3.45 3.24
N ALA A 88 9.41 -3.99 4.42
CA ALA A 88 10.35 -4.04 5.53
C ALA A 88 11.60 -4.85 5.18
N ASN A 89 11.44 -6.01 4.55
CA ASN A 89 12.55 -6.84 4.09
C ASN A 89 13.42 -6.12 3.07
N VAL A 90 12.83 -5.51 2.04
CA VAL A 90 13.55 -4.72 1.03
C VAL A 90 14.32 -3.57 1.68
N ARG A 91 13.70 -2.84 2.63
CA ARG A 91 14.38 -1.76 3.36
C ARG A 91 15.55 -2.27 4.19
N MET A 92 15.41 -3.42 4.83
CA MET A 92 16.49 -4.04 5.60
C MET A 92 17.64 -4.50 4.71
N GLU A 93 17.35 -5.08 3.54
CA GLU A 93 18.34 -5.45 2.53
C GLU A 93 19.11 -4.23 2.03
N HIS A 94 18.40 -3.18 1.59
CA HIS A 94 19.02 -1.92 1.16
C HIS A 94 19.93 -1.32 2.24
N ARG A 95 19.49 -1.30 3.51
CA ARG A 95 20.34 -0.85 4.64
C ARG A 95 21.59 -1.70 4.80
N GLY A 96 21.48 -3.01 4.61
CA GLY A 96 22.62 -3.94 4.61
C GLY A 96 23.60 -3.63 3.48
N ASP A 97 23.10 -3.45 2.26
CA ASP A 97 23.90 -3.17 1.06
C ASP A 97 24.64 -1.85 1.17
N ILE A 98 23.94 -0.80 1.59
CA ILE A 98 24.53 0.53 1.80
C ILE A 98 25.65 0.46 2.84
N ARG A 99 25.44 -0.26 3.96
CA ARG A 99 26.47 -0.47 4.98
C ARG A 99 27.71 -1.18 4.42
N ARG A 100 27.50 -2.25 3.63
CA ARG A 100 28.60 -2.98 2.98
C ARG A 100 29.37 -2.09 2.02
N ALA A 101 28.67 -1.35 1.15
CA ALA A 101 29.29 -0.42 0.21
C ALA A 101 30.11 0.65 0.93
N ARG A 102 29.57 1.24 2.00
CA ARG A 102 30.28 2.25 2.82
C ARG A 102 31.55 1.67 3.46
N SER A 103 31.47 0.45 3.99
CA SER A 103 32.64 -0.23 4.55
C SER A 103 33.74 -0.44 3.50
N ILE A 104 33.37 -0.84 2.28
CA ILE A 104 34.32 -1.01 1.17
C ILE A 104 34.93 0.33 0.76
N THR A 105 34.11 1.37 0.59
CA THR A 105 34.60 2.71 0.24
C THR A 105 35.59 3.25 1.27
N ASN A 106 35.33 3.06 2.57
CA ASN A 106 36.26 3.47 3.63
C ASN A 106 37.56 2.65 3.59
N ALA A 107 37.48 1.33 3.40
CA ALA A 107 38.68 0.50 3.27
C ALA A 107 39.55 0.92 2.07
N LEU A 108 38.95 1.31 0.95
CA LEU A 108 39.66 1.85 -0.22
C LEU A 108 40.30 3.22 0.05
N PHE A 109 39.68 4.06 0.90
CA PHE A 109 40.33 5.29 1.36
C PHE A 109 41.56 4.99 2.22
N ASP A 110 41.47 4.01 3.11
CA ASP A 110 42.57 3.60 3.98
C ASP A 110 43.74 3.01 3.16
N GLU A 111 43.42 2.17 2.16
CA GLU A 111 44.41 1.63 1.21
C GLU A 111 45.11 2.76 0.43
N LEU A 112 44.34 3.69 -0.14
CA LEU A 112 44.90 4.83 -0.87
C LEU A 112 45.76 5.73 0.01
N ALA A 113 45.40 5.89 1.28
CA ALA A 113 46.19 6.63 2.26
C ALA A 113 47.52 5.91 2.56
N ALA A 114 47.47 4.59 2.74
CA ALA A 114 48.66 3.77 2.96
C ALA A 114 49.62 3.80 1.76
N GLU A 115 49.11 3.64 0.54
CA GLU A 115 49.90 3.76 -0.69
C GLU A 115 50.54 5.14 -0.83
N SER A 116 49.81 6.19 -0.44
CA SER A 116 50.31 7.57 -0.51
C SER A 116 51.38 7.87 0.54
N ALA A 117 51.46 7.09 1.62
CA ALA A 117 52.38 7.30 2.74
C ALA A 117 53.81 6.81 2.43
N ASP A 118 53.98 5.83 1.53
CA ASP A 118 55.28 5.27 1.16
C ASP A 118 55.52 5.29 -0.35
N LEU A 119 55.40 6.48 -0.94
CA LEU A 119 55.62 6.68 -2.37
C LEU A 119 57.06 6.33 -2.78
N ALA A 120 58.03 6.54 -1.90
CA ALA A 120 59.44 6.27 -2.18
C ALA A 120 59.71 4.78 -2.42
N SER A 121 59.08 3.89 -1.66
CA SER A 121 59.18 2.44 -1.91
C SER A 121 58.54 2.02 -3.22
N LEU A 122 57.42 2.66 -3.60
CA LEU A 122 56.78 2.42 -4.89
C LEU A 122 57.65 2.92 -6.05
N GLU A 123 58.23 4.11 -5.95
CA GLU A 123 59.19 4.63 -6.95
C GLU A 123 60.39 3.69 -7.11
N LYS A 124 60.98 3.24 -5.99
CA LYS A 124 62.08 2.27 -5.99
C LYS A 124 61.69 0.92 -6.61
N LEU A 125 60.46 0.45 -6.38
CA LEU A 125 59.97 -0.75 -7.04
C LEU A 125 59.88 -0.54 -8.56
N GLY A 126 59.42 0.64 -9.00
CA GLY A 126 59.41 1.03 -10.41
C GLY A 126 60.81 0.99 -11.05
N GLU A 127 61.81 1.51 -10.35
CA GLU A 127 63.22 1.45 -10.78
C GLU A 127 63.73 0.00 -10.89
N LEU A 128 63.41 -0.86 -9.92
CA LEU A 128 63.82 -2.26 -9.93
C LEU A 128 63.13 -3.09 -11.02
N MET A 129 61.89 -2.73 -11.38
CA MET A 129 61.13 -3.38 -12.44
C MET A 129 61.53 -2.90 -13.84
N PHE A 130 62.32 -1.83 -13.95
CA PHE A 130 62.72 -1.25 -15.22
C PHE A 130 63.46 -2.28 -16.08
N ASN A 131 62.86 -2.61 -17.23
CA ASN A 131 63.33 -3.62 -18.16
C ASN A 131 63.02 -3.18 -19.60
N PRO A 132 63.81 -2.25 -20.16
CA PRO A 132 63.58 -1.72 -21.50
C PRO A 132 63.84 -2.75 -22.59
N ASP A 133 63.08 -2.66 -23.68
CA ASP A 133 63.31 -3.43 -24.90
C ASP A 133 64.55 -2.94 -25.69
N ASP A 134 64.84 -3.58 -26.84
CA ASP A 134 65.94 -3.20 -27.73
C ASP A 134 65.87 -1.75 -28.24
N LYS A 135 64.71 -1.09 -28.11
CA LYS A 135 64.48 0.31 -28.49
C LYS A 135 64.49 1.25 -27.29
N GLY A 136 64.80 0.75 -26.10
CA GLY A 136 64.82 1.53 -24.86
C GLY A 136 63.44 1.79 -24.26
N GLN A 137 62.39 1.11 -24.74
CA GLN A 137 61.01 1.32 -24.29
C GLN A 137 60.63 0.30 -23.23
N ASP A 138 60.04 0.77 -22.13
CA ASP A 138 59.44 -0.08 -21.10
C ASP A 138 58.00 0.35 -20.83
N ARG A 139 57.07 -0.28 -21.55
CA ARG A 139 55.65 0.03 -21.42
C ARG A 139 55.09 -0.33 -20.05
N LEU A 140 55.64 -1.34 -19.38
CA LEU A 140 55.18 -1.75 -18.05
C LEU A 140 55.58 -0.69 -17.02
N SER A 141 56.84 -0.25 -17.05
CA SER A 141 57.33 0.83 -16.19
C SER A 141 56.55 2.15 -16.41
N GLU A 142 56.28 2.51 -17.67
CA GLU A 142 55.45 3.69 -18.00
C GLU A 142 54.06 3.62 -17.36
N ILE A 143 53.38 2.47 -17.47
CA ILE A 143 52.05 2.27 -16.88
C ILE A 143 52.14 2.32 -15.36
N TYR A 144 53.13 1.64 -14.77
CA TYR A 144 53.33 1.61 -13.33
C TYR A 144 53.50 3.02 -12.75
N HIS A 145 54.43 3.82 -13.30
CA HIS A 145 54.65 5.20 -12.85
C HIS A 145 53.42 6.08 -13.03
N LYS A 146 52.60 5.82 -14.06
CA LYS A 146 51.31 6.50 -14.23
C LYS A 146 50.32 6.12 -13.13
N VAL A 147 50.22 4.85 -12.76
CA VAL A 147 49.31 4.38 -11.68
C VAL A 147 49.70 5.01 -10.34
N ILE A 148 50.98 5.04 -10.00
CA ILE A 148 51.48 5.65 -8.76
C ILE A 148 51.67 7.16 -8.88
N SER A 149 51.10 7.81 -9.90
CA SER A 149 51.25 9.25 -10.08
C SER A 149 50.25 10.04 -9.22
N MET A 150 50.62 11.25 -8.83
CA MET A 150 49.72 12.16 -8.08
C MET A 150 48.39 12.42 -8.81
N PRO A 151 48.37 12.69 -10.14
CA PRO A 151 47.10 12.87 -10.86
C PRO A 151 46.16 11.66 -10.75
N GLU A 152 46.69 10.44 -10.78
CA GLU A 152 45.86 9.24 -10.69
C GLU A 152 45.29 9.05 -9.28
N ARG A 153 46.12 9.26 -8.24
CA ARG A 153 45.64 9.27 -6.85
C ARG A 153 44.55 10.31 -6.60
N VAL A 154 44.70 11.53 -7.12
CA VAL A 154 43.68 12.58 -7.00
C VAL A 154 42.36 12.16 -7.65
N LYS A 155 42.39 11.46 -8.79
CA LYS A 155 41.18 10.90 -9.40
C LYS A 155 40.55 9.82 -8.52
N SER A 156 41.35 8.92 -7.94
CA SER A 156 40.86 7.89 -7.02
C SER A 156 40.18 8.51 -5.79
N VAL A 157 40.81 9.51 -5.15
CA VAL A 157 40.19 10.24 -4.03
C VAL A 157 38.86 10.87 -4.45
N LYS A 158 38.81 11.53 -5.61
CA LYS A 158 37.58 12.15 -6.11
C LYS A 158 36.48 11.11 -6.31
N ALA A 159 36.78 9.99 -6.97
CA ALA A 159 35.83 8.93 -7.22
C ALA A 159 35.28 8.32 -5.93
N LEU A 160 36.15 8.04 -4.95
CA LEU A 160 35.74 7.54 -3.62
C LEU A 160 34.93 8.59 -2.84
N SER A 161 35.26 9.88 -2.96
CA SER A 161 34.52 10.96 -2.30
C SER A 161 33.12 11.12 -2.89
N ASP A 162 32.99 11.03 -4.21
CA ASP A 162 31.70 11.06 -4.90
C ASP A 162 30.86 9.82 -4.53
N ALA A 163 31.48 8.64 -4.44
CA ALA A 163 30.82 7.42 -3.95
C ALA A 163 30.32 7.59 -2.51
N LEU A 164 31.18 8.08 -1.60
CA LEU A 164 30.81 8.30 -0.20
C LEU A 164 29.68 9.31 -0.04
N LYS A 165 29.70 10.41 -0.81
CA LYS A 165 28.62 11.41 -0.84
C LYS A 165 27.29 10.77 -1.26
N ASN A 166 27.29 9.94 -2.30
CA ASN A 166 26.09 9.25 -2.77
C ASN A 166 25.59 8.25 -1.72
N LEU A 167 26.49 7.49 -1.10
CA LEU A 167 26.15 6.54 -0.03
C LEU A 167 25.53 7.23 1.18
N ILE A 168 26.06 8.40 1.60
CA ILE A 168 25.46 9.20 2.67
C ILE A 168 24.02 9.62 2.32
N GLY A 169 23.77 10.01 1.07
CA GLY A 169 22.42 10.33 0.59
C GLY A 169 21.48 9.12 0.68
N LEU A 170 21.95 7.96 0.22
CA LEU A 170 21.19 6.71 0.31
C LEU A 170 20.95 6.25 1.75
N GLU A 171 21.91 6.45 2.66
CA GLU A 171 21.72 6.19 4.10
C GLU A 171 20.61 7.07 4.67
N ARG A 172 20.66 8.38 4.41
CA ARG A 172 19.65 9.32 4.91
C ARG A 172 18.24 8.95 4.42
N GLN A 173 18.11 8.50 3.17
CA GLN A 173 16.86 7.99 2.61
C GLN A 173 16.43 6.66 3.26
N ALA A 174 17.34 5.69 3.39
CA ALA A 174 17.02 4.37 3.94
C ALA A 174 16.64 4.40 5.44
N TYR A 175 17.10 5.42 6.18
CA TYR A 175 16.76 5.65 7.59
C TYR A 175 15.69 6.73 7.79
N ASP A 176 15.09 7.25 6.71
CA ASP A 176 14.03 8.27 6.75
C ASP A 176 14.45 9.53 7.55
N ILE A 177 15.74 9.89 7.46
CA ILE A 177 16.35 11.02 8.19
C ILE A 177 16.10 12.34 7.46
N ASP A 178 15.94 12.29 6.13
CA ASP A 178 15.43 13.40 5.34
C ASP A 178 13.93 13.20 5.12
N GLY A 179 13.13 13.61 6.10
CA GLY A 179 11.67 13.59 5.95
C GLY A 179 11.25 14.43 4.74
N SER A 180 10.90 13.77 3.63
CA SER A 180 10.01 14.21 2.52
C SER A 180 10.38 13.70 1.11
N THR A 181 11.48 12.98 0.88
CA THR A 181 11.78 12.51 -0.50
C THR A 181 11.87 10.99 -0.62
N GLY A 182 10.72 10.39 -0.94
CA GLY A 182 10.66 9.37 -1.98
C GLY A 182 10.38 7.95 -1.53
N ASP A 183 9.24 7.71 -0.87
CA ASP A 183 8.70 6.36 -0.74
C ASP A 183 7.83 5.99 -1.96
N ASN A 184 8.41 6.10 -3.17
CA ASN A 184 7.77 5.68 -4.43
C ASN A 184 7.44 4.19 -4.47
N VAL A 185 7.86 3.41 -3.47
CA VAL A 185 7.53 1.98 -3.34
C VAL A 185 6.08 1.82 -2.91
N VAL A 186 5.59 2.68 -2.01
CA VAL A 186 4.17 2.67 -1.59
C VAL A 186 3.29 3.10 -2.75
N ASP A 187 3.68 4.13 -3.49
CA ASP A 187 2.95 4.58 -4.68
C ASP A 187 2.93 3.50 -5.77
N LYS A 188 4.07 2.85 -6.05
CA LYS A 188 4.14 1.74 -7.03
C LYS A 188 3.36 0.50 -6.60
N LEU A 189 3.31 0.20 -5.30
CA LEU A 189 2.49 -0.89 -4.76
C LEU A 189 1.00 -0.54 -4.82
N SER A 190 0.64 0.73 -4.57
CA SER A 190 -0.72 1.23 -4.74
C SER A 190 -1.16 1.09 -6.20
N ASP A 191 -0.33 1.53 -7.15
CA ASP A 191 -0.60 1.41 -8.59
C ASP A 191 -0.76 -0.06 -9.02
N LEU A 192 0.08 -0.96 -8.49
CA LEU A 192 -0.01 -2.40 -8.76
C LEU A 192 -1.32 -2.98 -8.21
N MET A 193 -1.70 -2.63 -6.98
CA MET A 193 -2.96 -3.10 -6.38
C MET A 193 -4.19 -2.56 -7.11
N ASP A 194 -4.16 -1.30 -7.52
CA ASP A 194 -5.24 -0.69 -8.32
C ASP A 194 -5.38 -1.41 -9.67
N SER A 195 -4.26 -1.73 -10.33
CA SER A 195 -4.27 -2.49 -11.60
C SER A 195 -4.85 -3.90 -11.46
N LEU A 196 -4.59 -4.58 -10.33
CA LEU A 196 -5.13 -5.90 -10.03
C LEU A 196 -6.62 -5.85 -9.68
N SER A 197 -7.08 -4.77 -9.05
CA SER A 197 -8.49 -4.57 -8.69
C SER A 197 -9.40 -4.28 -9.88
N GLN A 198 -8.84 -3.72 -10.96
CA GLN A 198 -9.58 -3.39 -12.19
C GLN A 198 -9.70 -4.57 -13.16
N GLY A 199 -9.04 -5.71 -12.85
CA GLY A 199 -8.96 -6.90 -13.71
C GLY A 199 -9.92 -8.05 -13.37
N ALA A 200 -10.92 -7.86 -12.50
CA ALA A 200 -11.93 -8.87 -12.11
C ALA A 200 -13.35 -8.34 -12.32
#